data_AF-A0A1B8CFE2-F1
#
_entry.id   AF-A0A1B8CFE2-F1
#
_cell.length_a   1.000
_cell.length_b   1.000
_cell.length_c   1.000
_cell.angle_alpha   90.00
_cell.angle_beta   90.00
_cell.angle_gamma   90.00
#
_symmetry.space_group_name_H-M   'P 1'
#
loop_
_entity.id
_entity.type
_entity.pdbx_description
1 polymer ?
#
loop_
_entity_poly.entity_id
_entity_poly.type
_entity_poly.pdbx_seq_one_letter_code
_entity_poly.pdbx_strand_id
1 'polypeptide(L)'
;MSISWFNGASDDPSQRTLPELVKSYLELSDLSTAVTETFYLANVLILSNHIDRAHELINALYKHRNEIAPATSTSANGSTPVLEYFWQTHKDKLSRPIGEEQYESILKFNSLTLDEYLAKEQRGQYRECCRTHWMPKHLSIAEPKDPHIWRETDNPAILAMCSRLLAKEENQGVYPLHERMREALAAAMKLYAQPQAPIEGGVNYISTEAWKSRHSFLLYRRLAIELAIRVGELETASEVLSMALRLDGFGSSSGASLQDFLFVPGIYDVLPLLAKGGKESNPFFIEEQDADILVKDIISAVDLRVTKGQQLPLPPREAGWKELLERLAQGAWRVNSREYQGMGLESAADILFPPATEAEIEAVEKDHGELPADFKEMVRIANGYRGGWHFLSGGMTGIQDIGPFDYHLEDIKENFYSRGLKQIEGAYSGSVLQIETASECDGYEHFIIPPAMWKANGEESVKDGEYQYWDSANWSGLTIWNSVRDSIVDKVEYIEQMIKDGERVDDDYESDGSEE
;
A
#
# COMPACT_ATOMS: atom_id res chain seq x y z
N MET A 1 -0.58 12.54 -6.82
CA MET A 1 -1.65 11.55 -6.58
C MET A 1 -1.05 10.17 -6.74
N SER A 2 -1.13 9.33 -5.72
CA SER A 2 -0.60 7.97 -5.75
C SER A 2 -1.71 7.03 -6.24
N ILE A 3 -1.44 6.23 -7.28
CA ILE A 3 -2.40 5.21 -7.74
C ILE A 3 -2.46 4.13 -6.67
N SER A 4 -3.66 3.80 -6.19
CA SER A 4 -3.87 2.81 -5.14
C SER A 4 -4.89 1.74 -5.53
N TRP A 5 -4.74 0.54 -4.97
CA TRP A 5 -5.68 -0.56 -5.13
C TRP A 5 -5.82 -1.36 -3.83
N PHE A 6 -6.90 -2.13 -3.73
CA PHE A 6 -7.16 -3.04 -2.62
C PHE A 6 -6.38 -4.34 -2.82
N ASN A 7 -5.75 -4.91 -1.79
CA ASN A 7 -4.92 -6.14 -1.92
C ASN A 7 -5.62 -7.43 -1.43
N GLY A 8 -6.87 -7.36 -0.96
CA GLY A 8 -7.63 -8.56 -0.57
C GLY A 8 -7.28 -9.19 0.78
N ALA A 9 -6.34 -8.63 1.55
CA ALA A 9 -6.04 -9.13 2.89
C ALA A 9 -7.06 -8.55 3.91
N SER A 10 -7.88 -9.40 4.53
CA SER A 10 -8.91 -8.97 5.48
C SER A 10 -8.38 -8.34 6.76
N ASP A 11 -7.09 -8.52 7.04
CA ASP A 11 -6.48 -8.15 8.31
C ASP A 11 -5.73 -6.81 8.22
N ASP A 12 -5.60 -6.25 7.02
CA ASP A 12 -5.06 -4.92 6.78
C ASP A 12 -5.84 -4.25 5.63
N PRO A 13 -6.75 -3.30 5.93
CA PRO A 13 -7.46 -2.54 4.90
C PRO A 13 -6.56 -1.55 4.16
N SER A 14 -5.23 -1.60 4.35
CA SER A 14 -4.29 -0.73 3.67
C SER A 14 -4.47 -0.81 2.15
N GLN A 15 -4.80 0.34 1.57
CA GLN A 15 -4.66 0.52 0.14
C GLN A 15 -3.18 0.37 -0.19
N ARG A 16 -2.86 -0.57 -1.08
CA ARG A 16 -1.52 -0.64 -1.64
C ARG A 16 -1.36 0.47 -2.64
N THR A 17 -0.22 1.13 -2.58
CA THR A 17 0.10 2.18 -3.53
C THR A 17 1.16 1.71 -4.52
N LEU A 18 1.12 2.26 -5.73
CA LEU A 18 2.13 1.97 -6.76
C LEU A 18 3.56 2.24 -6.26
N PRO A 19 3.85 3.38 -5.58
CA PRO A 19 5.18 3.63 -5.01
C PRO A 19 5.64 2.55 -4.03
N GLU A 20 4.78 2.03 -3.17
CA GLU A 20 5.14 0.97 -2.19
C GLU A 20 5.47 -0.35 -2.86
N LEU A 21 4.70 -0.74 -3.88
CA LEU A 21 4.97 -1.97 -4.62
C LEU A 21 6.27 -1.86 -5.44
N VAL A 22 6.48 -0.71 -6.11
CA VAL A 22 7.74 -0.40 -6.80
C VAL A 22 8.92 -0.47 -5.82
N LYS A 23 8.80 0.18 -4.66
CA LYS A 23 9.80 0.16 -3.59
C LYS A 23 10.10 -1.27 -3.14
N SER A 24 9.08 -2.10 -3.01
CA SER A 24 9.22 -3.50 -2.61
C SER A 24 10.02 -4.34 -3.62
N TYR A 25 9.85 -4.10 -4.93
CA TYR A 25 10.69 -4.72 -5.96
C TYR A 25 12.15 -4.25 -5.91
N LEU A 26 12.35 -2.96 -5.68
CA LEU A 26 13.67 -2.35 -5.76
C LEU A 26 14.51 -2.61 -4.51
N GLU A 27 13.94 -2.43 -3.32
CA GLU A 27 14.66 -2.33 -2.07
C GLU A 27 14.68 -3.61 -1.23
N LEU A 28 13.70 -4.52 -1.35
CA LEU A 28 13.63 -5.70 -0.48
C LEU A 28 14.56 -6.82 -0.94
N SER A 29 15.06 -7.60 0.00
CA SER A 29 15.85 -8.80 -0.30
C SER A 29 14.96 -9.96 -0.77
N ASP A 30 13.84 -10.17 -0.08
CA ASP A 30 12.79 -11.11 -0.46
C ASP A 30 11.68 -10.40 -1.26
N LEU A 31 11.42 -10.88 -2.48
CA LEU A 31 10.42 -10.34 -3.39
C LEU A 31 9.10 -11.11 -3.35
N SER A 32 8.98 -12.13 -2.50
CA SER A 32 7.81 -13.01 -2.41
C SER A 32 6.49 -12.24 -2.25
N THR A 33 6.47 -11.25 -1.37
CA THR A 33 5.32 -10.35 -1.13
C THR A 33 5.01 -9.52 -2.38
N ALA A 34 6.01 -8.85 -2.96
CA ALA A 34 5.82 -8.01 -4.15
C ALA A 34 5.27 -8.81 -5.34
N VAL A 35 5.78 -10.03 -5.56
CA VAL A 35 5.30 -10.94 -6.61
C VAL A 35 3.85 -11.36 -6.34
N THR A 36 3.53 -11.73 -5.11
CA THR A 36 2.16 -12.11 -4.70
C THR A 36 1.17 -10.97 -4.92
N GLU A 37 1.54 -9.76 -4.51
CA GLU A 37 0.73 -8.55 -4.68
C GLU A 37 0.53 -8.20 -6.16
N THR A 38 1.55 -8.44 -6.98
CA THR A 38 1.46 -8.19 -8.43
C THR A 38 0.52 -9.19 -9.12
N PHE A 39 0.52 -10.46 -8.70
CA PHE A 39 -0.47 -11.43 -9.18
C PHE A 39 -1.89 -11.08 -8.73
N TYR A 40 -2.05 -10.55 -7.52
CA TYR A 40 -3.35 -10.03 -7.08
C TYR A 40 -3.80 -8.86 -7.96
N LEU A 41 -2.91 -7.89 -8.21
CA LEU A 41 -3.19 -6.77 -9.10
C LEU A 41 -3.56 -7.23 -10.52
N ALA A 42 -2.89 -8.25 -11.05
CA ALA A 42 -3.24 -8.82 -12.34
C ALA A 42 -4.70 -9.35 -12.36
N ASN A 43 -5.15 -9.98 -11.27
CA ASN A 43 -6.55 -10.40 -11.16
C ASN A 43 -7.52 -9.21 -11.07
N VAL A 44 -7.14 -8.11 -10.41
CA VAL A 44 -7.96 -6.87 -10.37
C VAL A 44 -8.03 -6.20 -11.75
N LEU A 45 -6.93 -6.23 -12.52
CA LEU A 45 -6.91 -5.79 -13.91
C LEU A 45 -7.84 -6.65 -14.78
N ILE A 46 -7.82 -7.98 -14.61
CA ILE A 46 -8.77 -8.89 -15.29
C ILE A 46 -10.21 -8.52 -14.92
N LEU A 47 -10.52 -8.34 -13.62
CA LEU A 47 -11.84 -7.95 -13.15
C LEU A 47 -12.32 -6.62 -13.76
N SER A 48 -11.38 -5.68 -13.97
CA SER A 48 -11.63 -4.40 -14.63
C SER A 48 -11.68 -4.51 -16.17
N ASN A 49 -11.60 -5.73 -16.72
CA ASN A 49 -11.57 -6.03 -18.14
C ASN A 49 -10.34 -5.50 -18.90
N HIS A 50 -9.22 -5.27 -18.20
CA HIS A 50 -7.91 -4.90 -18.77
C HIS A 50 -7.08 -6.15 -19.12
N ILE A 51 -7.62 -6.98 -20.01
CA ILE A 51 -7.09 -8.32 -20.35
C ILE A 51 -5.63 -8.27 -20.83
N ASP A 52 -5.31 -7.37 -21.76
CA ASP A 52 -3.96 -7.28 -22.33
C ASP A 52 -2.93 -6.80 -21.29
N ARG A 53 -3.33 -5.86 -20.41
CA ARG A 53 -2.49 -5.32 -19.33
C ARG A 53 -2.21 -6.34 -18.24
N ALA A 54 -3.22 -7.10 -17.84
CA ALA A 54 -3.04 -8.22 -16.92
C ALA A 54 -2.05 -9.23 -17.51
N HIS A 55 -2.19 -9.58 -18.79
CA HIS A 55 -1.29 -10.51 -19.46
C HIS A 55 0.15 -9.99 -19.53
N GLU A 56 0.34 -8.73 -19.89
CA GLU A 56 1.65 -8.06 -19.96
C GLU A 56 2.38 -8.13 -18.61
N LEU A 57 1.66 -7.80 -17.53
CA LEU A 57 2.18 -7.86 -16.16
C LEU A 57 2.55 -9.28 -15.75
N ILE A 58 1.67 -10.26 -16.00
CA ILE A 58 1.93 -11.67 -15.69
C ILE A 58 3.16 -12.17 -16.47
N ASN A 59 3.25 -11.87 -17.77
CA ASN A 59 4.37 -12.28 -18.62
C ASN A 59 5.71 -11.75 -18.09
N ALA A 60 5.75 -10.50 -17.62
CA ALA A 60 6.97 -9.92 -17.05
C ALA A 60 7.47 -10.72 -15.82
N LEU A 61 6.56 -11.12 -14.93
CA LEU A 61 6.91 -11.94 -13.77
C LEU A 61 7.43 -13.32 -14.17
N TYR A 62 6.79 -13.97 -15.15
CA TYR A 62 7.23 -15.28 -15.62
C TYR A 62 8.58 -15.23 -16.34
N LYS A 63 8.79 -14.20 -17.18
CA LYS A 63 10.04 -13.96 -17.89
C LYS A 63 11.23 -13.82 -16.92
N HIS A 64 11.00 -13.24 -15.75
CA HIS A 64 12.02 -12.96 -14.75
C HIS A 64 11.92 -13.84 -13.49
N ARG A 65 11.19 -14.95 -13.57
CA ARG A 65 10.84 -15.80 -12.42
C ARG A 65 12.07 -16.25 -11.63
N ASN A 66 13.13 -16.66 -12.31
CA ASN A 66 14.32 -17.22 -11.65
C ASN A 66 15.11 -16.15 -10.91
N GLU A 67 15.06 -14.91 -11.40
CA GLU A 67 15.74 -13.74 -10.86
C GLU A 67 14.95 -13.11 -9.71
N ILE A 68 13.61 -13.18 -9.74
CA ILE A 68 12.75 -12.57 -8.72
C ILE A 68 12.28 -13.54 -7.62
N ALA A 69 12.15 -14.83 -7.92
CA ALA A 69 11.70 -15.85 -6.96
C ALA A 69 12.40 -17.20 -7.23
N PRO A 70 13.68 -17.35 -6.82
CA PRO A 70 14.43 -18.59 -6.99
C PRO A 70 13.72 -19.77 -6.33
N ALA A 71 13.72 -20.93 -6.98
CA ALA A 71 12.95 -22.14 -6.62
C ALA A 71 13.17 -22.70 -5.20
N THR A 72 14.05 -22.10 -4.39
CA THR A 72 14.27 -22.42 -2.98
C THR A 72 13.23 -21.79 -2.02
N SER A 73 12.42 -20.82 -2.46
CA SER A 73 11.31 -20.27 -1.67
C SER A 73 10.08 -21.18 -1.78
N THR A 74 9.67 -21.78 -0.67
CA THR A 74 8.67 -22.85 -0.56
C THR A 74 7.21 -22.46 -0.88
N SER A 75 6.94 -21.25 -1.39
CA SER A 75 5.64 -20.90 -1.97
C SER A 75 5.78 -20.81 -3.49
N ALA A 76 5.24 -21.83 -4.17
CA ALA A 76 5.18 -21.86 -5.62
C ALA A 76 4.30 -20.70 -6.13
N ASN A 77 4.93 -19.57 -6.50
CA ASN A 77 4.37 -18.55 -7.39
C ASN A 77 4.30 -19.16 -8.81
N GLY A 78 3.42 -20.15 -8.92
CA GLY A 78 3.19 -20.96 -10.08
C GLY A 78 1.85 -20.64 -10.74
N SER A 79 1.65 -21.22 -11.92
CA SER A 79 0.36 -21.17 -12.60
C SER A 79 -0.74 -21.63 -11.66
N THR A 80 -1.82 -20.86 -11.56
CA THR A 80 -3.04 -21.27 -10.86
C THR A 80 -4.05 -21.77 -11.89
N PRO A 81 -5.06 -22.58 -11.51
CA PRO A 81 -6.11 -23.00 -12.45
C PRO A 81 -6.82 -21.79 -13.07
N VAL A 82 -6.86 -20.66 -12.36
CA VAL A 82 -7.42 -19.39 -12.83
C VAL A 82 -6.64 -18.81 -14.00
N LEU A 83 -5.30 -18.78 -13.90
CA LEU A 83 -4.44 -18.29 -14.97
C LEU A 83 -4.48 -19.22 -16.20
N GLU A 84 -4.50 -20.54 -15.97
CA GLU A 84 -4.70 -21.49 -17.08
C GLU A 84 -6.04 -21.26 -17.79
N TYR A 85 -7.12 -21.04 -17.03
CA TYR A 85 -8.42 -20.73 -17.61
C TYR A 85 -8.46 -19.37 -18.33
N PHE A 86 -7.75 -18.38 -17.81
CA PHE A 86 -7.55 -17.08 -18.45
C PHE A 86 -6.91 -17.23 -19.84
N TRP A 87 -5.79 -17.94 -19.94
CA TRP A 87 -5.10 -18.17 -21.22
C TRP A 87 -5.91 -19.07 -22.15
N GLN A 88 -6.56 -20.11 -21.63
CA GLN A 88 -7.40 -21.00 -22.43
C GLN A 88 -8.55 -20.22 -23.09
N THR A 89 -9.19 -19.32 -22.35
CA THR A 89 -10.29 -18.48 -22.86
C THR A 89 -9.81 -17.49 -23.92
N HIS A 90 -8.58 -16.99 -23.80
CA HIS A 90 -8.00 -15.97 -24.70
C HIS A 90 -6.93 -16.52 -25.65
N LYS A 91 -6.90 -17.83 -25.90
CA LYS A 91 -5.84 -18.52 -26.66
C LYS A 91 -5.59 -17.97 -28.07
N ASP A 92 -6.60 -17.33 -28.66
CA ASP A 92 -6.52 -16.75 -30.01
C ASP A 92 -5.75 -15.41 -30.02
N LYS A 93 -5.57 -14.78 -28.85
CA LYS A 93 -4.93 -13.47 -28.69
C LYS A 93 -3.69 -13.51 -27.80
N LEU A 94 -3.71 -14.34 -26.76
CA LEU A 94 -2.68 -14.39 -25.73
C LEU A 94 -1.99 -15.74 -25.74
N SER A 95 -0.66 -15.72 -25.70
CA SER A 95 0.15 -16.92 -25.56
C SER A 95 0.46 -17.18 -24.09
N ARG A 96 0.26 -18.42 -23.63
CA ARG A 96 0.73 -18.85 -22.30
C ARG A 96 2.25 -18.64 -22.16
N PRO A 97 2.75 -18.09 -21.04
CA PRO A 97 4.19 -17.91 -20.81
C PRO A 97 5.00 -19.22 -20.92
N ILE A 98 6.24 -19.11 -21.42
CA ILE A 98 7.16 -20.26 -21.60
C ILE A 98 7.71 -20.72 -20.23
N GLY A 99 7.78 -22.03 -19.98
CA GLY A 99 8.39 -22.62 -18.78
C GLY A 99 7.41 -23.13 -17.71
N GLU A 100 6.11 -23.13 -18.00
CA GLU A 100 5.09 -23.66 -17.10
C GLU A 100 4.76 -25.14 -17.36
N GLU A 101 5.63 -26.04 -16.91
CA GLU A 101 5.32 -27.49 -16.90
C GLU A 101 4.67 -27.94 -15.57
N GLN A 102 4.28 -27.01 -14.69
CA GLN A 102 3.79 -27.34 -13.34
C GLN A 102 2.59 -28.30 -13.35
N TYR A 103 1.66 -28.11 -14.28
CA TYR A 103 0.51 -28.99 -14.43
C TYR A 103 0.82 -30.28 -15.18
N GLU A 104 1.93 -30.39 -15.92
CA GLU A 104 2.20 -31.60 -16.69
C GLU A 104 2.28 -32.85 -15.81
N SER A 105 2.86 -32.73 -14.62
CA SER A 105 2.94 -33.83 -13.66
C SER A 105 1.56 -34.27 -13.16
N ILE A 106 0.68 -33.32 -12.85
CA ILE A 106 -0.71 -33.54 -12.38
C ILE A 106 -1.58 -34.11 -13.50
N LEU A 107 -1.44 -33.58 -14.72
CA LEU A 107 -2.15 -34.03 -15.91
C LEU A 107 -1.73 -35.45 -16.29
N LYS A 108 -0.42 -35.75 -16.27
CA LYS A 108 0.14 -37.09 -16.49
C LYS A 108 -0.35 -38.09 -15.43
N PHE A 109 -0.36 -37.70 -14.14
CA PHE A 109 -0.82 -38.57 -13.05
C PHE A 109 -2.31 -38.92 -13.16
N ASN A 110 -3.14 -37.93 -13.52
CA ASN A 110 -4.59 -38.12 -13.61
C ASN A 110 -5.07 -38.62 -14.99
N SER A 111 -4.17 -38.72 -15.97
CA SER A 111 -4.52 -39.02 -17.37
C SER A 111 -5.61 -38.07 -17.93
N LEU A 112 -5.50 -36.77 -17.62
CA LEU A 112 -6.42 -35.74 -18.07
C LEU A 112 -5.69 -34.75 -19.00
N THR A 113 -6.40 -34.24 -20.00
CA THR A 113 -6.02 -33.01 -20.69
C THR A 113 -6.20 -31.79 -19.78
N LEU A 114 -5.55 -30.67 -20.10
CA LEU A 114 -5.72 -29.42 -19.34
C LEU A 114 -7.20 -28.99 -19.31
N ASP A 115 -7.89 -29.07 -20.44
CA ASP A 115 -9.31 -28.76 -20.56
C ASP A 115 -10.17 -29.63 -19.62
N GLU A 116 -9.91 -30.93 -19.57
CA GLU A 116 -10.63 -31.85 -18.68
C GLU A 116 -10.34 -31.58 -17.21
N TYR A 117 -9.10 -31.21 -16.87
CA TYR A 117 -8.70 -30.83 -15.53
C TYR A 117 -9.41 -29.54 -15.08
N LEU A 118 -9.34 -28.46 -15.86
CA LEU A 118 -10.01 -27.20 -15.52
C LEU A 118 -11.53 -27.40 -15.41
N ALA A 119 -12.15 -28.12 -16.35
CA ALA A 119 -13.57 -28.44 -16.27
C ALA A 119 -13.92 -29.32 -15.05
N LYS A 120 -13.00 -30.16 -14.58
CA LYS A 120 -13.19 -30.95 -13.34
C LYS A 120 -13.12 -30.06 -12.10
N GLU A 121 -12.15 -29.15 -12.01
CA GLU A 121 -12.00 -28.21 -10.90
C GLU A 121 -13.19 -27.23 -10.82
N GLN A 122 -13.60 -26.65 -11.95
CA GLN A 122 -14.78 -25.76 -12.04
C GLN A 122 -16.06 -26.49 -11.61
N ARG A 123 -16.22 -27.76 -12.01
CA ARG A 123 -17.32 -28.62 -11.54
C ARG A 123 -17.23 -28.90 -10.05
N GLY A 124 -16.03 -29.10 -9.52
CA GLY A 124 -15.78 -29.24 -8.09
C GLY A 124 -16.32 -28.05 -7.32
N GLN A 125 -15.93 -26.84 -7.73
CA GLN A 125 -16.41 -25.60 -7.11
C GLN A 125 -17.93 -25.42 -7.23
N TYR A 126 -18.53 -25.71 -8.39
CA TYR A 126 -19.99 -25.68 -8.54
C TYR A 126 -20.69 -26.64 -7.57
N ARG A 127 -20.15 -27.86 -7.40
CA ARG A 127 -20.70 -28.84 -6.46
C ARG A 127 -20.57 -28.37 -5.01
N GLU A 128 -19.45 -27.77 -4.64
CA GLU A 128 -19.28 -27.18 -3.30
C GLU A 128 -20.36 -26.12 -3.04
N CYS A 129 -20.64 -25.26 -4.01
CA CYS A 129 -21.71 -24.27 -3.90
C CYS A 129 -23.11 -24.90 -3.74
N CYS A 130 -23.33 -26.10 -4.29
CA CYS A 130 -24.60 -26.85 -4.20
C CYS A 130 -24.76 -27.64 -2.89
N ARG A 131 -23.74 -27.70 -2.01
CA ARG A 131 -23.79 -28.50 -0.79
C ARG A 131 -24.71 -27.90 0.27
N THR A 132 -25.62 -28.72 0.78
CA THR A 132 -26.66 -28.31 1.75
C THR A 132 -26.34 -28.70 3.20
N HIS A 133 -25.56 -29.76 3.42
CA HIS A 133 -25.24 -30.35 4.74
C HIS A 133 -24.72 -29.39 5.81
N TRP A 134 -24.13 -28.25 5.41
CA TRP A 134 -23.64 -27.22 6.33
C TRP A 134 -24.80 -26.47 7.01
N MET A 135 -25.88 -26.19 6.29
CA MET A 135 -26.97 -25.34 6.77
C MET A 135 -27.78 -25.96 7.91
N PRO A 136 -28.15 -27.27 7.90
CA PRO A 136 -28.81 -27.87 9.04
C PRO A 136 -27.96 -27.84 10.31
N LYS A 137 -26.64 -28.00 10.17
CA LYS A 137 -25.69 -28.03 11.30
C LYS A 137 -25.45 -26.64 11.91
N HIS A 138 -25.46 -25.60 11.09
CA HIS A 138 -25.03 -24.26 11.50
C HIS A 138 -26.15 -23.22 11.58
N LEU A 139 -27.30 -23.45 10.94
CA LEU A 139 -28.46 -22.55 10.94
C LEU A 139 -29.72 -23.18 11.56
N SER A 140 -29.65 -24.43 12.01
CA SER A 140 -30.79 -25.18 12.56
C SER A 140 -31.99 -25.25 11.60
N ILE A 141 -31.73 -25.29 10.29
CA ILE A 141 -32.74 -25.37 9.23
C ILE A 141 -32.76 -26.76 8.61
N ALA A 142 -33.92 -27.41 8.64
CA ALA A 142 -34.11 -28.68 7.94
C ALA A 142 -34.17 -28.47 6.42
N GLU A 143 -33.64 -29.43 5.65
CA GLU A 143 -33.84 -29.43 4.21
C GLU A 143 -35.34 -29.58 3.90
N PRO A 144 -35.94 -28.67 3.10
CA PRO A 144 -37.33 -28.78 2.73
C PRO A 144 -37.55 -30.02 1.85
N LYS A 145 -38.63 -30.76 2.10
CA LYS A 145 -39.01 -31.93 1.28
C LYS A 145 -39.33 -31.53 -0.16
N ASP A 146 -39.86 -30.32 -0.33
CA ASP A 146 -40.15 -29.71 -1.62
C ASP A 146 -39.39 -28.38 -1.72
N PRO A 147 -38.39 -28.26 -2.61
CA PRO A 147 -37.63 -27.02 -2.76
C PRO A 147 -38.49 -25.89 -3.36
N HIS A 148 -39.66 -26.15 -3.95
CA HIS A 148 -40.53 -25.12 -4.52
C HIS A 148 -41.18 -24.19 -3.48
N ILE A 149 -41.04 -24.50 -2.18
CA ILE A 149 -41.46 -23.63 -1.07
C ILE A 149 -40.80 -22.24 -1.11
N TRP A 150 -39.70 -22.08 -1.87
CA TRP A 150 -39.04 -20.80 -2.11
C TRP A 150 -40.00 -19.70 -2.62
N ARG A 151 -41.06 -20.10 -3.35
CA ARG A 151 -42.05 -19.16 -3.91
C ARG A 151 -42.85 -18.47 -2.81
N GLU A 152 -43.15 -19.20 -1.74
CA GLU A 152 -44.07 -18.80 -0.66
C GLU A 152 -43.34 -18.23 0.56
N THR A 153 -42.04 -18.50 0.70
CA THR A 153 -41.23 -18.04 1.82
C THR A 153 -40.38 -16.84 1.46
N ASP A 154 -40.20 -15.93 2.43
CA ASP A 154 -39.21 -14.86 2.36
C ASP A 154 -38.05 -15.11 3.32
N ASN A 155 -37.98 -16.28 3.96
CA ASN A 155 -36.88 -16.62 4.86
C ASN A 155 -35.58 -16.76 4.01
N PRO A 156 -34.56 -15.92 4.25
CA PRO A 156 -33.37 -15.90 3.41
C PRO A 156 -32.67 -17.26 3.36
N ALA A 157 -32.58 -17.96 4.50
CA ALA A 157 -31.88 -19.23 4.59
C ALA A 157 -32.66 -20.39 3.93
N ILE A 158 -33.99 -20.34 3.93
CA ILE A 158 -34.81 -21.28 3.15
C ILE A 158 -34.66 -21.00 1.64
N LEU A 159 -34.69 -19.74 1.21
CA LEU A 159 -34.48 -19.36 -0.20
C LEU A 159 -33.15 -19.89 -0.72
N ALA A 160 -32.09 -19.68 0.06
CA ALA A 160 -30.76 -20.13 -0.27
C ALA A 160 -30.69 -21.68 -0.33
N MET A 161 -31.26 -22.38 0.66
CA MET A 161 -31.37 -23.85 0.66
C MET A 161 -32.08 -24.38 -0.59
N CYS A 162 -33.21 -23.76 -0.96
CA CYS A 162 -33.99 -24.17 -2.12
C CYS A 162 -33.22 -23.96 -3.43
N SER A 163 -32.53 -22.83 -3.59
CA SER A 163 -31.67 -22.58 -4.76
C SER A 163 -30.60 -23.67 -4.91
N ARG A 164 -29.94 -24.06 -3.81
CA ARG A 164 -28.98 -25.19 -3.78
C ARG A 164 -29.61 -26.51 -4.19
N LEU A 165 -30.74 -26.87 -3.61
CA LEU A 165 -31.43 -28.14 -3.92
C LEU A 165 -31.90 -28.20 -5.38
N LEU A 166 -32.37 -27.07 -5.92
CA LEU A 166 -32.75 -26.98 -7.33
C LEU A 166 -31.54 -27.07 -8.27
N ALA A 167 -30.41 -26.48 -7.88
CA ALA A 167 -29.15 -26.51 -8.63
C ALA A 167 -28.33 -27.81 -8.47
N LYS A 168 -28.70 -28.67 -7.51
CA LYS A 168 -28.04 -29.94 -7.21
C LYS A 168 -28.56 -31.07 -8.10
N GLU A 169 -27.62 -31.86 -8.61
CA GLU A 169 -27.89 -33.11 -9.31
C GLU A 169 -27.43 -34.32 -8.50
N GLU A 170 -28.16 -35.44 -8.66
CA GLU A 170 -27.86 -36.71 -7.99
C GLU A 170 -26.76 -37.50 -8.73
N ASN A 171 -26.68 -37.34 -10.05
CA ASN A 171 -25.73 -38.08 -10.88
C ASN A 171 -24.38 -37.37 -10.98
N GLN A 172 -23.30 -38.13 -10.75
CA GLN A 172 -21.95 -37.60 -10.89
C GLN A 172 -21.65 -37.25 -12.36
N GLY A 173 -21.59 -35.95 -12.66
CA GLY A 173 -20.97 -35.43 -13.89
C GLY A 173 -21.87 -34.62 -14.81
N VAL A 174 -23.14 -34.44 -14.45
CA VAL A 174 -24.13 -33.70 -15.26
C VAL A 174 -24.68 -32.51 -14.47
N TYR A 175 -24.87 -31.38 -15.16
CA TYR A 175 -25.56 -30.21 -14.61
C TYR A 175 -27.08 -30.44 -14.63
N PRO A 176 -27.85 -29.76 -13.75
CA PRO A 176 -29.31 -29.87 -13.79
C PRO A 176 -29.88 -29.37 -15.12
N LEU A 177 -31.10 -29.83 -15.43
CA LEU A 177 -31.84 -29.37 -16.61
C LEU A 177 -31.99 -27.84 -16.61
N HIS A 178 -32.01 -27.24 -17.80
CA HIS A 178 -32.07 -25.79 -17.99
C HIS A 178 -33.22 -25.12 -17.22
N GLU A 179 -34.40 -25.74 -17.21
CA GLU A 179 -35.57 -25.25 -16.47
C GLU A 179 -35.34 -25.22 -14.96
N ARG A 180 -34.68 -26.25 -14.41
CA ARG A 180 -34.30 -26.30 -12.99
C ARG A 180 -33.23 -25.26 -12.66
N MET A 181 -32.28 -25.00 -13.55
CA MET A 181 -31.29 -23.93 -13.37
C MET A 181 -31.95 -22.54 -13.34
N ARG A 182 -32.90 -22.30 -14.25
CA ARG A 182 -33.68 -21.05 -14.26
C ARG A 182 -34.48 -20.88 -12.98
N GLU A 183 -35.07 -21.96 -12.47
CA GLU A 183 -35.79 -21.90 -11.20
C GLU A 183 -34.85 -21.68 -10.00
N ALA A 184 -33.68 -22.33 -9.98
CA ALA A 184 -32.67 -22.12 -8.96
C ALA A 184 -32.17 -20.66 -8.94
N LEU A 185 -32.00 -20.06 -10.12
CA LEU A 185 -31.66 -18.65 -10.27
C LEU A 185 -32.78 -17.75 -9.76
N ALA A 186 -34.05 -18.03 -10.07
CA ALA A 186 -35.17 -17.25 -9.57
C ALA A 186 -35.25 -17.25 -8.03
N ALA A 187 -35.00 -18.40 -7.39
CA ALA A 187 -34.90 -18.49 -5.94
C ALA A 187 -33.72 -17.66 -5.39
N ALA A 188 -32.56 -17.68 -6.06
CA ALA A 188 -31.41 -16.86 -5.70
C ALA A 188 -31.68 -15.36 -5.87
N MET A 189 -32.34 -14.96 -6.95
CA MET A 189 -32.70 -13.56 -7.19
C MET A 189 -33.72 -13.04 -6.16
N LYS A 190 -34.66 -13.89 -5.73
CA LYS A 190 -35.56 -13.54 -4.63
C LYS A 190 -34.81 -13.27 -3.32
N LEU A 191 -33.74 -14.01 -3.04
CA LEU A 191 -32.85 -13.74 -1.91
C LEU A 191 -32.09 -12.42 -2.08
N TYR A 192 -31.55 -12.16 -3.27
CA TYR A 192 -30.76 -10.96 -3.54
C TYR A 192 -31.58 -9.67 -3.66
N ALA A 193 -32.89 -9.77 -3.90
CA ALA A 193 -33.81 -8.63 -3.82
C ALA A 193 -34.04 -8.13 -2.37
N GLN A 194 -33.64 -8.91 -1.36
CA GLN A 194 -33.81 -8.51 0.05
C GLN A 194 -32.70 -7.54 0.49
N PRO A 195 -32.97 -6.60 1.42
CA PRO A 195 -31.94 -5.71 1.96
C PRO A 195 -30.78 -6.49 2.58
N GLN A 196 -29.56 -6.20 2.15
CA GLN A 196 -28.32 -6.81 2.66
C GLN A 196 -27.50 -5.73 3.36
N ALA A 197 -27.05 -5.98 4.60
CA ALA A 197 -26.13 -5.08 5.30
C ALA A 197 -24.69 -5.28 4.79
N PRO A 198 -23.87 -4.24 4.58
CA PRO A 198 -22.44 -4.40 4.28
C PRO A 198 -21.68 -5.03 5.45
N ILE A 199 -20.46 -5.54 5.21
CA ILE A 199 -19.54 -5.94 6.29
C ILE A 199 -18.95 -4.67 6.93
N GLU A 200 -18.95 -4.54 8.26
CA GLU A 200 -18.20 -3.47 8.95
C GLU A 200 -16.73 -3.88 9.04
N GLY A 201 -15.81 -2.99 8.61
CA GLY A 201 -14.38 -3.27 8.69
C GLY A 201 -13.89 -3.45 10.14
N GLY A 202 -12.92 -4.36 10.35
CA GLY A 202 -12.24 -4.54 11.64
C GLY A 202 -12.94 -5.46 12.66
N VAL A 203 -14.09 -6.04 12.34
CA VAL A 203 -14.79 -6.97 13.24
C VAL A 203 -14.42 -8.42 12.89
N ASN A 204 -13.87 -9.17 13.84
CA ASN A 204 -13.63 -10.61 13.69
C ASN A 204 -14.96 -11.37 13.73
N TYR A 205 -15.58 -11.49 12.56
CA TYR A 205 -16.90 -12.08 12.42
C TYR A 205 -16.92 -13.60 12.62
N ILE A 206 -15.78 -14.31 12.57
CA ILE A 206 -15.69 -15.78 12.56
C ILE A 206 -16.42 -16.45 13.74
N SER A 207 -16.55 -15.76 14.87
CA SER A 207 -17.21 -16.25 16.09
C SER A 207 -18.69 -15.85 16.23
N THR A 208 -19.21 -14.95 15.40
CA THR A 208 -20.56 -14.38 15.55
C THR A 208 -21.65 -15.25 14.91
N GLU A 209 -22.84 -15.26 15.49
CA GLU A 209 -24.03 -15.94 14.91
C GLU A 209 -24.46 -15.28 13.59
N ALA A 210 -24.22 -13.97 13.47
CA ALA A 210 -24.38 -13.19 12.24
C ALA A 210 -23.51 -13.72 11.10
N TRP A 211 -22.27 -14.13 11.37
CA TRP A 211 -21.38 -14.76 10.39
C TRP A 211 -21.77 -16.18 10.02
N LYS A 212 -22.25 -16.99 10.96
CA LYS A 212 -22.75 -18.33 10.60
C LYS A 212 -23.94 -18.22 9.64
N SER A 213 -24.82 -17.25 9.87
CA SER A 213 -25.88 -16.90 8.93
C SER A 213 -25.30 -16.39 7.58
N ARG A 214 -24.38 -15.42 7.60
CA ARG A 214 -23.76 -14.81 6.41
C ARG A 214 -22.88 -15.74 5.58
N HIS A 215 -22.06 -16.58 6.19
CA HIS A 215 -21.21 -17.57 5.52
C HIS A 215 -22.04 -18.63 4.77
N SER A 216 -23.25 -18.94 5.25
CA SER A 216 -24.18 -19.70 4.41
C SER A 216 -24.54 -18.92 3.15
N PHE A 217 -24.88 -17.62 3.26
CA PHE A 217 -25.27 -16.70 2.16
C PHE A 217 -24.14 -16.34 1.17
N LEU A 218 -22.89 -16.33 1.61
CA LEU A 218 -21.74 -15.87 0.80
C LEU A 218 -21.21 -16.93 -0.17
N LEU A 219 -21.29 -18.22 0.19
CA LEU A 219 -20.98 -19.36 -0.69
C LEU A 219 -21.92 -19.47 -1.92
N TYR A 220 -22.93 -18.60 -2.06
CA TYR A 220 -23.94 -18.63 -3.13
C TYR A 220 -23.74 -17.64 -4.27
N ARG A 221 -22.84 -16.66 -4.15
CA ARG A 221 -22.71 -15.65 -5.22
C ARG A 221 -22.11 -16.24 -6.47
N ARG A 222 -21.08 -17.07 -6.30
CA ARG A 222 -20.52 -17.88 -7.38
C ARG A 222 -21.60 -18.77 -8.02
N LEU A 223 -22.50 -19.37 -7.22
CA LEU A 223 -23.59 -20.20 -7.75
C LEU A 223 -24.57 -19.38 -8.60
N ALA A 224 -25.05 -18.25 -8.09
CA ALA A 224 -26.00 -17.41 -8.80
C ALA A 224 -25.41 -16.83 -10.09
N ILE A 225 -24.15 -16.39 -10.06
CA ILE A 225 -23.40 -15.94 -11.24
C ILE A 225 -23.28 -17.09 -12.25
N GLU A 226 -22.83 -18.27 -11.82
CA GLU A 226 -22.68 -19.42 -12.73
C GLU A 226 -24.02 -19.89 -13.29
N LEU A 227 -25.10 -19.90 -12.49
CA LEU A 227 -26.45 -20.21 -12.96
C LEU A 227 -26.91 -19.20 -14.00
N ALA A 228 -26.76 -17.89 -13.74
CA ALA A 228 -27.10 -16.82 -14.67
C ALA A 228 -26.36 -16.96 -16.01
N ILE A 229 -25.05 -17.21 -15.98
CA ILE A 229 -24.25 -17.46 -17.18
C ILE A 229 -24.77 -18.69 -17.94
N ARG A 230 -25.01 -19.81 -17.24
CA ARG A 230 -25.50 -21.06 -17.86
C ARG A 230 -26.89 -20.93 -18.48
N VAL A 231 -27.76 -20.10 -17.90
CA VAL A 231 -29.09 -19.86 -18.48
C VAL A 231 -29.10 -18.82 -19.59
N GLY A 232 -27.96 -18.14 -19.82
CA GLY A 232 -27.78 -17.11 -20.84
C GLY A 232 -28.17 -15.69 -20.39
N GLU A 233 -28.28 -15.45 -19.08
CA GLU A 233 -28.63 -14.15 -18.48
C GLU A 233 -27.37 -13.41 -18.01
N LEU A 234 -26.56 -12.92 -18.96
CA LEU A 234 -25.25 -12.31 -18.66
C LEU A 234 -25.37 -10.98 -17.90
N GLU A 235 -26.40 -10.19 -18.18
CA GLU A 235 -26.70 -8.95 -17.45
C GLU A 235 -27.02 -9.25 -15.98
N THR A 236 -27.87 -10.26 -15.72
CA THR A 236 -28.15 -10.74 -14.35
C THR A 236 -26.87 -11.20 -13.67
N ALA A 237 -25.99 -11.94 -14.36
CA ALA A 237 -24.71 -12.36 -13.81
C ALA A 237 -23.83 -11.16 -13.43
N SER A 238 -23.79 -10.12 -14.27
CA SER A 238 -23.06 -8.88 -14.03
C SER A 238 -23.62 -8.10 -12.83
N GLU A 239 -24.94 -8.00 -12.70
CA GLU A 239 -25.60 -7.33 -11.58
C GLU A 239 -25.32 -8.03 -10.25
N VAL A 240 -25.42 -9.37 -10.23
CA VAL A 240 -25.12 -10.18 -9.04
C VAL A 240 -23.65 -10.03 -8.65
N LEU A 241 -22.73 -10.03 -9.62
CA LEU A 241 -21.31 -9.78 -9.37
C LEU A 241 -21.06 -8.36 -8.85
N SER A 242 -21.66 -7.33 -9.46
CA SER A 242 -21.52 -5.95 -9.00
C SER A 242 -21.96 -5.77 -7.55
N MET A 243 -23.15 -6.28 -7.21
CA MET A 243 -23.65 -6.27 -5.86
C MET A 243 -22.74 -7.07 -4.93
N ALA A 244 -22.14 -8.17 -5.42
CA ALA A 244 -21.20 -8.95 -4.63
C ALA A 244 -19.97 -8.15 -4.20
N LEU A 245 -19.37 -7.45 -5.15
CA LEU A 245 -18.17 -6.64 -4.93
C LEU A 245 -18.45 -5.49 -3.95
N ARG A 246 -19.61 -4.84 -4.07
CA ARG A 246 -20.00 -3.70 -3.20
C ARG A 246 -20.30 -4.08 -1.77
N LEU A 247 -20.87 -5.26 -1.53
CA LEU A 247 -21.33 -5.64 -0.19
C LEU A 247 -20.24 -6.33 0.65
N ASP A 248 -19.36 -7.11 0.02
CA ASP A 248 -18.43 -7.98 0.74
C ASP A 248 -16.99 -7.94 0.22
N GLY A 249 -16.75 -7.34 -0.96
CA GLY A 249 -15.43 -7.29 -1.56
C GLY A 249 -14.83 -8.69 -1.80
N PHE A 250 -13.53 -8.82 -1.54
CA PHE A 250 -12.79 -10.07 -1.61
C PHE A 250 -12.13 -10.35 -0.25
N GLY A 251 -12.35 -11.52 0.34
CA GLY A 251 -11.73 -11.86 1.63
C GLY A 251 -11.61 -13.36 1.87
N SER A 252 -10.51 -13.79 2.50
CA SER A 252 -10.22 -15.19 2.88
C SER A 252 -11.28 -15.78 3.81
N SER A 253 -11.90 -14.95 4.66
CA SER A 253 -12.98 -15.35 5.55
C SER A 253 -14.30 -15.58 4.79
N SER A 254 -14.62 -14.79 3.76
CA SER A 254 -15.91 -14.82 3.05
C SER A 254 -16.18 -16.07 2.19
N GLY A 255 -15.19 -16.96 2.02
CA GLY A 255 -15.33 -18.15 1.18
C GLY A 255 -15.49 -17.84 -0.32
N ALA A 256 -15.10 -16.63 -0.75
CA ALA A 256 -15.21 -16.16 -2.12
C ALA A 256 -13.97 -15.30 -2.47
N SER A 257 -12.87 -15.96 -2.84
CA SER A 257 -11.69 -15.24 -3.32
C SER A 257 -11.95 -14.65 -4.71
N LEU A 258 -11.26 -13.57 -5.07
CA LEU A 258 -11.31 -13.01 -6.44
C LEU A 258 -11.02 -14.10 -7.50
N GLN A 259 -10.07 -14.98 -7.19
CA GLN A 259 -9.70 -16.11 -8.03
C GLN A 259 -10.88 -17.06 -8.29
N ASP A 260 -11.72 -17.34 -7.29
CA ASP A 260 -12.90 -18.21 -7.45
C ASP A 260 -13.94 -17.64 -8.42
N PHE A 261 -14.09 -16.31 -8.47
CA PHE A 261 -14.98 -15.65 -9.42
C PHE A 261 -14.41 -15.66 -10.84
N LEU A 262 -13.12 -15.33 -10.99
CA LEU A 262 -12.43 -15.35 -12.29
C LEU A 262 -12.31 -16.76 -12.89
N PHE A 263 -12.57 -17.80 -12.10
CA PHE A 263 -12.58 -19.19 -12.54
C PHE A 263 -13.99 -19.71 -12.90
N VAL A 264 -15.04 -18.90 -12.80
CA VAL A 264 -16.39 -19.30 -13.21
C VAL A 264 -16.46 -19.51 -14.73
N PRO A 265 -16.99 -20.64 -15.22
CA PRO A 265 -17.17 -20.85 -16.66
C PRO A 265 -18.02 -19.75 -17.31
N GLY A 266 -17.47 -19.06 -18.31
CA GLY A 266 -18.13 -17.98 -19.05
C GLY A 266 -18.04 -16.61 -18.39
N ILE A 267 -17.26 -16.45 -17.31
CA ILE A 267 -17.12 -15.17 -16.62
C ILE A 267 -16.59 -14.05 -17.52
N TYR A 268 -15.73 -14.38 -18.48
CA TYR A 268 -15.13 -13.40 -19.39
C TYR A 268 -16.13 -12.74 -20.35
N ASP A 269 -17.32 -13.33 -20.53
CA ASP A 269 -18.42 -12.68 -21.26
C ASP A 269 -19.19 -11.67 -20.36
N VAL A 270 -19.04 -11.79 -19.03
CA VAL A 270 -19.67 -10.94 -18.01
C VAL A 270 -18.80 -9.74 -17.65
N LEU A 271 -17.47 -9.90 -17.59
CA LEU A 271 -16.54 -8.84 -17.17
C LEU A 271 -16.67 -7.54 -18.01
N PRO A 272 -16.87 -7.58 -19.35
CA PRO A 272 -17.12 -6.36 -20.12
C PRO A 272 -18.41 -5.64 -19.73
N LEU A 273 -19.44 -6.37 -19.30
CA LEU A 273 -20.70 -5.78 -18.82
C LEU A 273 -20.50 -5.10 -17.47
N LEU A 274 -19.73 -5.74 -16.57
CA LEU A 274 -19.37 -5.18 -15.28
C LEU A 274 -18.54 -3.89 -15.44
N ALA A 275 -17.54 -3.92 -16.33
CA ALA A 275 -16.63 -2.80 -16.58
C ALA A 275 -17.33 -1.56 -17.13
N LYS A 276 -18.43 -1.70 -17.89
CA LYS A 276 -19.22 -0.56 -18.40
C LYS A 276 -19.76 0.35 -17.29
N GLY A 277 -20.00 -0.18 -16.10
CA GLY A 277 -20.45 0.60 -14.96
C GLY A 277 -19.33 1.17 -14.09
N GLY A 278 -18.06 0.99 -14.47
CA GLY A 278 -16.90 1.53 -13.78
C GLY A 278 -16.91 1.30 -12.26
N LYS A 279 -16.56 2.34 -11.50
CA LYS A 279 -16.54 2.30 -10.03
C LYS A 279 -17.90 2.09 -9.36
N GLU A 280 -19.00 2.45 -10.04
CA GLU A 280 -20.34 2.22 -9.50
C GLU A 280 -20.72 0.73 -9.49
N SER A 281 -20.25 -0.01 -10.50
CA SER A 281 -20.50 -1.44 -10.61
C SER A 281 -19.41 -2.29 -9.94
N ASN A 282 -18.16 -1.86 -10.01
CA ASN A 282 -17.01 -2.53 -9.42
C ASN A 282 -16.20 -1.52 -8.58
N PRO A 283 -16.26 -1.55 -7.24
CA PRO A 283 -15.47 -0.68 -6.37
C PRO A 283 -13.95 -0.78 -6.58
N PHE A 284 -13.48 -1.89 -7.15
CA PHE A 284 -12.07 -2.16 -7.45
C PHE A 284 -11.71 -1.83 -8.91
N PHE A 285 -12.59 -1.13 -9.64
CA PHE A 285 -12.35 -0.78 -11.03
C PHE A 285 -11.16 0.17 -11.16
N ILE A 286 -10.20 -0.24 -12.01
CA ILE A 286 -9.04 0.56 -12.39
C ILE A 286 -9.36 1.23 -13.72
N GLU A 287 -9.17 2.53 -13.83
CA GLU A 287 -9.34 3.26 -15.08
C GLU A 287 -8.22 2.89 -16.07
N GLU A 288 -8.50 2.97 -17.38
CA GLU A 288 -7.54 2.56 -18.42
C GLU A 288 -6.18 3.27 -18.31
N GLN A 289 -6.18 4.58 -18.02
CA GLN A 289 -4.96 5.36 -17.83
C GLN A 289 -4.15 4.91 -16.60
N ASP A 290 -4.83 4.57 -15.51
CA ASP A 290 -4.18 4.09 -14.30
C ASP A 290 -3.60 2.68 -14.52
N ALA A 291 -4.31 1.82 -15.26
CA ALA A 291 -3.83 0.50 -15.63
C ALA A 291 -2.53 0.56 -16.45
N ASP A 292 -2.45 1.49 -17.41
CA ASP A 292 -1.24 1.72 -18.21
C ASP A 292 -0.04 2.13 -17.35
N ILE A 293 -0.24 3.06 -16.42
CA ILE A 293 0.82 3.55 -15.51
C ILE A 293 1.26 2.42 -14.57
N LEU A 294 0.31 1.70 -13.95
CA LEU A 294 0.57 0.58 -13.05
C LEU A 294 1.45 -0.49 -13.71
N VAL A 295 1.03 -0.97 -14.88
CA VAL A 295 1.76 -2.03 -15.59
C VAL A 295 3.15 -1.55 -16.00
N LYS A 296 3.26 -0.35 -16.56
CA LYS A 296 4.55 0.19 -17.01
C LYS A 296 5.54 0.34 -15.85
N ASP A 297 5.12 0.91 -14.73
CA ASP A 297 6.01 1.23 -13.62
C ASP A 297 6.43 -0.04 -12.86
N ILE A 298 5.52 -1.01 -12.69
CA ILE A 298 5.86 -2.30 -12.06
C ILE A 298 6.82 -3.09 -12.96
N ILE A 299 6.56 -3.18 -14.27
CA ILE A 299 7.49 -3.86 -15.20
C ILE A 299 8.86 -3.17 -15.18
N SER A 300 8.89 -1.84 -15.19
CA SER A 300 10.14 -1.07 -15.10
C SER A 300 10.89 -1.37 -13.80
N ALA A 301 10.20 -1.50 -12.68
CA ALA A 301 10.79 -1.87 -11.40
C ALA A 301 11.35 -3.30 -11.40
N VAL A 302 10.62 -4.26 -11.98
CA VAL A 302 11.07 -5.64 -12.16
C VAL A 302 12.31 -5.69 -13.06
N ASP A 303 12.28 -5.04 -14.21
CA ASP A 303 13.43 -4.99 -15.14
C ASP A 303 14.65 -4.32 -14.48
N LEU A 304 14.44 -3.25 -13.73
CA LEU A 304 15.52 -2.57 -13.00
C LEU A 304 16.12 -3.49 -11.94
N ARG A 305 15.28 -4.18 -11.15
CA ARG A 305 15.71 -5.16 -10.15
C ARG A 305 16.52 -6.30 -10.77
N VAL A 306 16.06 -6.82 -11.90
CA VAL A 306 16.74 -7.92 -12.61
C VAL A 306 18.09 -7.47 -13.18
N THR A 307 18.16 -6.26 -13.75
CA THR A 307 19.36 -5.78 -14.44
C THR A 307 20.40 -5.14 -13.54
N LYS A 308 19.97 -4.52 -12.44
CA LYS A 308 20.82 -3.75 -11.51
C LYS A 308 20.89 -4.35 -10.11
N GLY A 309 20.16 -5.43 -9.83
CA GLY A 309 20.08 -6.03 -8.50
C GLY A 309 19.25 -5.19 -7.53
N GLN A 310 19.40 -5.47 -6.24
CA GLN A 310 18.75 -4.69 -5.18
C GLN A 310 19.24 -3.23 -5.22
N GLN A 311 18.29 -2.31 -5.33
CA GLN A 311 18.54 -0.88 -5.22
C GLN A 311 18.37 -0.51 -3.76
N LEU A 312 19.44 -0.67 -2.98
CA LEU A 312 19.44 -0.13 -1.62
C LEU A 312 19.52 1.40 -1.70
N PRO A 313 18.78 2.13 -0.86
CA PRO A 313 19.03 3.55 -0.67
C PRO A 313 20.52 3.77 -0.38
N LEU A 314 21.10 4.83 -0.96
CA LEU A 314 22.48 5.17 -0.67
C LEU A 314 22.64 5.43 0.84
N PRO A 315 23.82 5.26 1.45
CA PRO A 315 24.03 5.78 2.80
C PRO A 315 23.61 7.26 2.88
N PRO A 316 23.00 7.76 3.98
CA PRO A 316 22.49 9.13 4.05
C PRO A 316 23.51 10.20 3.62
N ARG A 317 24.79 9.99 3.93
CA ARG A 317 25.90 10.85 3.46
C ARG A 317 26.03 10.97 1.94
N GLU A 318 25.76 9.88 1.22
CA GLU A 318 25.85 9.77 -0.24
C GLU A 318 24.54 10.11 -0.95
N ALA A 319 23.42 10.16 -0.23
CA ALA A 319 22.09 10.45 -0.78
C ALA A 319 21.96 11.91 -1.26
N GLY A 320 21.29 12.13 -2.40
CA GLY A 320 20.97 13.49 -2.85
C GLY A 320 20.00 14.21 -1.91
N TRP A 321 19.96 15.54 -1.92
CA TRP A 321 19.10 16.33 -1.00
C TRP A 321 17.63 15.92 -1.03
N LYS A 322 17.06 15.67 -2.22
CA LYS A 322 15.68 15.24 -2.36
C LYS A 322 15.41 13.93 -1.63
N GLU A 323 16.24 12.91 -1.90
CA GLU A 323 16.15 11.61 -1.23
C GLU A 323 16.33 11.74 0.28
N LEU A 324 17.31 12.54 0.71
CA LEU A 324 17.63 12.73 2.12
C LEU A 324 16.46 13.37 2.90
N LEU A 325 15.82 14.39 2.33
CA LEU A 325 14.66 15.05 2.94
C LEU A 325 13.41 14.15 2.91
N GLU A 326 13.19 13.39 1.84
CA GLU A 326 12.12 12.41 1.77
C GLU A 326 12.29 11.30 2.83
N ARG A 327 13.52 10.84 3.07
CA ARG A 327 13.85 9.85 4.12
C ARG A 327 13.65 10.43 5.52
N LEU A 328 14.06 11.68 5.74
CA LEU A 328 13.78 12.40 6.99
C LEU A 328 12.28 12.42 7.28
N ALA A 329 11.48 12.87 6.32
CA ALA A 329 10.03 13.01 6.49
C ALA A 329 9.32 11.67 6.66
N GLN A 330 9.59 10.69 5.80
CA GLN A 330 8.98 9.35 5.90
C GLN A 330 9.37 8.64 7.19
N GLY A 331 10.65 8.74 7.57
CA GLY A 331 11.14 8.12 8.79
C GLY A 331 10.56 8.79 10.04
N ALA A 332 10.56 10.13 10.08
CA ALA A 332 9.98 10.91 11.17
C ALA A 332 8.50 10.57 11.38
N TRP A 333 7.70 10.52 10.30
CA TRP A 333 6.31 10.11 10.38
C TRP A 333 6.16 8.69 10.94
N ARG A 334 7.02 7.76 10.52
CA ARG A 334 6.94 6.36 10.97
C ARG A 334 7.22 6.18 12.46
N VAL A 335 8.14 6.96 13.03
CA VAL A 335 8.53 6.83 14.45
C VAL A 335 7.75 7.75 15.39
N ASN A 336 7.08 8.78 14.87
CA ASN A 336 6.40 9.81 15.67
C ASN A 336 5.05 10.27 15.09
N SER A 337 4.31 9.40 14.40
CA SER A 337 3.06 9.78 13.72
C SER A 337 2.01 10.38 14.64
N ARG A 338 1.96 9.96 15.92
CA ARG A 338 0.93 10.39 16.87
C ARG A 338 1.07 11.87 17.21
N GLU A 339 2.29 12.31 17.49
CA GLU A 339 2.57 13.71 17.77
C GLU A 339 2.30 14.58 16.53
N TYR A 340 2.75 14.15 15.35
CA TYR A 340 2.47 14.87 14.10
C TYR A 340 0.96 15.00 13.81
N GLN A 341 0.18 13.96 14.08
CA GLN A 341 -1.28 14.04 14.01
C GLN A 341 -1.86 15.01 15.04
N GLY A 342 -1.31 15.05 16.25
CA GLY A 342 -1.64 16.05 17.28
C GLY A 342 -1.34 17.49 16.86
N MET A 343 -0.31 17.68 16.04
CA MET A 343 0.05 18.96 15.41
C MET A 343 -0.81 19.29 14.17
N GLY A 344 -1.69 18.38 13.74
CA GLY A 344 -2.58 18.57 12.60
C GLY A 344 -2.00 18.20 11.23
N LEU A 345 -0.93 17.41 11.17
CA LEU A 345 -0.40 16.87 9.92
C LEU A 345 -1.15 15.59 9.54
N GLU A 346 -1.37 15.39 8.24
CA GLU A 346 -2.10 14.22 7.73
C GLU A 346 -1.15 13.15 7.14
N SER A 347 0.06 13.55 6.77
CA SER A 347 1.03 12.68 6.11
C SER A 347 2.49 13.10 6.33
N ALA A 348 3.41 12.19 6.00
CA ALA A 348 4.84 12.48 5.98
C ALA A 348 5.21 13.66 5.07
N ALA A 349 4.48 13.87 3.96
CA ALA A 349 4.76 14.97 3.05
C ALA A 349 4.54 16.35 3.71
N ASP A 350 3.64 16.44 4.70
CA ASP A 350 3.31 17.68 5.40
C ASP A 350 4.40 18.09 6.41
N ILE A 351 5.38 17.21 6.67
CA ILE A 351 6.54 17.50 7.53
C ILE A 351 7.50 18.47 6.83
N LEU A 352 7.63 18.42 5.50
CA LEU A 352 8.53 19.28 4.75
C LEU A 352 7.80 20.57 4.36
N PHE A 353 8.43 21.72 4.58
CA PHE A 353 7.88 22.98 4.10
C PHE A 353 7.99 23.10 2.57
N PRO A 354 7.11 23.89 1.92
CA PRO A 354 7.25 24.20 0.51
C PRO A 354 8.65 24.74 0.17
N PRO A 355 9.20 24.44 -1.03
CA PRO A 355 10.49 24.98 -1.42
C PRO A 355 10.50 26.50 -1.54
N ALA A 356 11.61 27.12 -1.14
CA ALA A 356 11.87 28.54 -1.32
C ALA A 356 12.19 28.87 -2.78
N THR A 357 11.76 30.05 -3.22
CA THR A 357 12.08 30.62 -4.53
C THR A 357 13.44 31.31 -4.51
N GLU A 358 14.11 31.43 -5.66
CA GLU A 358 15.37 32.18 -5.74
C GLU A 358 15.20 33.64 -5.29
N ALA A 359 14.04 34.26 -5.52
CA ALA A 359 13.76 35.63 -5.11
C ALA A 359 13.71 35.77 -3.57
N GLU A 360 13.16 34.78 -2.87
CA GLU A 360 13.15 34.75 -1.40
C GLU A 360 14.57 34.54 -0.84
N ILE A 361 15.34 33.63 -1.45
CA ILE A 361 16.74 33.40 -1.08
C ILE A 361 17.58 34.68 -1.28
N GLU A 362 17.45 35.34 -2.43
CA GLU A 362 18.16 36.59 -2.74
C GLU A 362 17.76 37.73 -1.80
N ALA A 363 16.49 37.81 -1.39
CA ALA A 363 16.03 38.81 -0.45
C ALA A 363 16.68 38.63 0.94
N VAL A 364 16.73 37.39 1.43
CA VAL A 364 17.37 37.06 2.71
C VAL A 364 18.88 37.31 2.64
N GLU A 365 19.55 36.94 1.54
CA GLU A 365 20.99 37.21 1.38
C GLU A 365 21.32 38.71 1.33
N LYS A 366 20.40 39.52 0.82
CA LYS A 366 20.56 40.98 0.81
C LYS A 366 20.46 41.59 2.21
N ASP A 367 19.60 41.03 3.06
CA ASP A 367 19.33 41.56 4.40
C ASP A 367 20.31 41.01 5.45
N HIS A 368 20.79 39.78 5.27
CA HIS A 368 21.55 39.03 6.28
C HIS A 368 22.93 38.52 5.83
N GLY A 369 23.29 38.74 4.55
CA GLY A 369 24.55 38.29 3.97
C GLY A 369 24.45 36.91 3.32
N GLU A 370 25.53 36.47 2.65
CA GLU A 370 25.56 35.22 1.89
C GLU A 370 25.23 34.01 2.77
N LEU A 371 24.22 33.24 2.35
CA LEU A 371 23.82 32.00 3.00
C LEU A 371 24.71 30.84 2.54
N PRO A 372 24.94 29.83 3.40
CA PRO A 372 25.70 28.64 3.02
C PRO A 372 25.12 27.93 1.78
N ALA A 373 26.00 27.41 0.92
CA ALA A 373 25.60 26.83 -0.36
C ALA A 373 24.69 25.60 -0.22
N ASP A 374 25.02 24.69 0.69
CA ASP A 374 24.26 23.46 0.95
C ASP A 374 22.91 23.78 1.63
N PHE A 375 22.86 24.79 2.51
CA PHE A 375 21.60 25.29 3.06
C PHE A 375 20.70 25.86 1.97
N LYS A 376 21.25 26.62 1.02
CA LYS A 376 20.51 27.08 -0.16
C LYS A 376 20.00 25.92 -1.02
N GLU A 377 20.80 24.87 -1.21
CA GLU A 377 20.35 23.66 -1.92
C GLU A 377 19.19 22.96 -1.20
N MET A 378 19.23 22.88 0.13
CA MET A 378 18.14 22.32 0.93
C MET A 378 16.85 23.12 0.74
N VAL A 379 16.88 24.44 0.93
CA VAL A 379 15.66 25.28 0.91
C VAL A 379 15.01 25.36 -0.47
N ARG A 380 15.77 25.16 -1.56
CA ARG A 380 15.23 24.99 -2.92
C ARG A 380 14.40 23.73 -3.10
N ILE A 381 14.53 22.74 -2.21
CA ILE A 381 13.76 21.50 -2.23
C ILE A 381 12.66 21.53 -1.17
N ALA A 382 13.00 21.93 0.05
CA ALA A 382 12.05 22.17 1.13
C ALA A 382 12.60 23.26 2.05
N ASN A 383 11.83 24.32 2.30
CA ASN A 383 12.24 25.46 3.12
C ASN A 383 12.22 25.12 4.62
N GLY A 384 12.91 24.06 5.01
CA GLY A 384 12.90 23.50 6.35
C GLY A 384 11.95 22.31 6.51
N TYR A 385 11.75 21.89 7.76
CA TYR A 385 10.95 20.73 8.12
C TYR A 385 10.40 20.86 9.56
N ARG A 386 9.33 20.13 9.87
CA ARG A 386 8.68 20.09 11.19
C ARG A 386 9.24 18.95 12.06
N GLY A 387 9.70 19.27 13.26
CA GLY A 387 9.99 18.31 14.33
C GLY A 387 8.81 18.10 15.28
N GLY A 388 9.03 17.31 16.32
CA GLY A 388 8.13 17.21 17.48
C GLY A 388 8.62 18.05 18.65
N TRP A 389 8.00 17.89 19.82
CA TRP A 389 8.29 18.66 21.04
C TRP A 389 9.76 18.56 21.46
N HIS A 390 10.29 17.33 21.54
CA HIS A 390 11.73 17.09 21.73
C HIS A 390 12.37 16.41 20.52
N PHE A 391 11.55 15.97 19.57
CA PHE A 391 11.99 15.19 18.43
C PHE A 391 12.52 16.08 17.30
N LEU A 392 13.74 15.80 16.82
CA LEU A 392 14.43 16.56 15.77
C LEU A 392 14.58 18.06 16.08
N SER A 393 14.66 18.41 17.38
CA SER A 393 14.84 19.76 17.89
C SER A 393 13.73 20.73 17.45
N GLY A 394 12.48 20.27 17.31
CA GLY A 394 11.36 21.11 16.85
C GLY A 394 11.30 21.32 15.33
N GLY A 395 12.39 20.99 14.61
CA GLY A 395 12.57 21.27 13.20
C GLY A 395 12.81 22.76 12.92
N MET A 396 13.18 23.10 11.68
CA MET A 396 13.58 24.46 11.30
C MET A 396 12.65 25.07 10.24
N THR A 397 12.42 26.38 10.29
CA THR A 397 11.60 27.13 9.31
C THR A 397 12.38 27.58 8.07
N GLY A 398 13.62 27.11 7.91
CA GLY A 398 14.46 27.43 6.75
C GLY A 398 14.80 28.92 6.70
N ILE A 399 14.50 29.58 5.58
CA ILE A 399 14.73 31.02 5.39
C ILE A 399 13.52 31.90 5.75
N GLN A 400 12.39 31.32 6.15
CA GLN A 400 11.16 32.10 6.35
C GLN A 400 11.25 33.00 7.59
N ASP A 401 11.84 32.48 8.66
CA ASP A 401 12.01 33.17 9.95
C ASP A 401 13.48 33.08 10.39
N ILE A 402 14.38 33.44 9.46
CA ILE A 402 15.81 33.57 9.72
C ILE A 402 16.17 35.03 9.96
N GLY A 403 16.98 35.31 10.98
CA GLY A 403 17.39 36.66 11.31
C GLY A 403 18.69 36.71 12.11
N PRO A 404 19.28 37.91 12.30
CA PRO A 404 20.44 38.05 13.16
C PRO A 404 20.06 37.73 14.61
N PHE A 405 20.90 36.99 15.31
CA PHE A 405 20.71 36.73 16.73
C PHE A 405 20.84 38.04 17.53
N ASP A 406 19.80 38.39 18.29
CA ASP A 406 19.64 39.70 18.93
C ASP A 406 20.55 39.93 20.16
N TYR A 407 21.18 38.88 20.69
CA TYR A 407 22.10 39.02 21.83
C TYR A 407 23.53 39.26 21.38
N HIS A 408 24.26 40.06 22.17
CA HIS A 408 25.68 40.26 21.92
C HIS A 408 26.40 38.91 22.00
N LEU A 409 27.23 38.62 21.00
CA LEU A 409 28.08 37.42 20.98
C LEU A 409 28.86 37.21 22.28
N GLU A 410 29.10 38.28 23.06
CA GLU A 410 29.64 38.24 24.41
C GLU A 410 28.90 37.34 25.39
N ASP A 411 27.57 37.25 25.29
CA ASP A 411 26.73 36.47 26.20
C ASP A 411 26.76 34.97 25.91
N ILE A 412 27.35 34.59 24.76
CA ILE A 412 27.48 33.21 24.29
C ILE A 412 28.95 32.87 23.97
N LYS A 413 29.92 33.76 24.27
CA LYS A 413 31.36 33.64 23.94
C LYS A 413 32.01 32.34 24.44
N GLU A 414 31.68 31.88 25.66
CA GLU A 414 32.27 30.65 26.22
C GLU A 414 31.89 29.39 25.42
N ASN A 415 30.73 29.42 24.77
CA ASN A 415 30.32 28.36 23.86
C ASN A 415 31.21 28.37 22.59
N PHE A 416 31.53 29.52 22.00
CA PHE A 416 32.24 29.56 20.71
C PHE A 416 33.76 29.39 20.75
N TYR A 417 34.44 29.70 21.86
CA TYR A 417 35.91 29.57 21.94
C TYR A 417 36.39 28.13 21.84
N SER A 418 35.61 27.18 22.36
CA SER A 418 35.94 25.75 22.26
C SER A 418 35.82 25.18 20.84
N ARG A 419 35.43 26.00 19.84
CA ARG A 419 34.88 25.54 18.56
C ARG A 419 35.50 26.21 17.33
N GLY A 420 36.55 27.00 17.52
CA GLY A 420 37.35 27.55 16.41
C GLY A 420 37.12 29.03 16.10
N LEU A 421 36.38 29.79 16.92
CA LEU A 421 36.48 31.25 16.89
C LEU A 421 37.73 31.71 17.65
N LYS A 422 38.49 32.64 17.05
CA LYS A 422 39.65 33.25 17.69
C LYS A 422 39.24 34.05 18.91
N GLN A 423 40.04 33.97 19.96
CA GLN A 423 39.94 34.91 21.06
C GLN A 423 40.38 36.30 20.59
N ILE A 424 39.46 37.25 20.57
CA ILE A 424 39.72 38.64 20.17
C ILE A 424 39.36 39.62 21.30
N GLU A 425 40.14 40.69 21.42
CA GLU A 425 39.76 41.85 22.22
C GLU A 425 38.77 42.71 21.41
N GLY A 426 37.48 42.63 21.73
CA GLY A 426 36.40 43.40 21.09
C GLY A 426 35.23 42.56 20.58
N ALA A 427 34.44 43.17 19.69
CA ALA A 427 33.29 42.54 19.04
C ALA A 427 33.73 41.80 17.77
N TYR A 428 33.13 40.64 17.52
CA TYR A 428 33.29 39.91 16.26
C TYR A 428 32.69 40.67 15.08
N SER A 429 33.24 40.45 13.88
CA SER A 429 32.72 41.04 12.66
C SER A 429 31.57 40.19 12.09
N GLY A 430 30.37 40.75 12.01
CA GLY A 430 29.17 40.06 11.49
C GLY A 430 28.25 39.54 12.61
N SER A 431 27.17 38.89 12.20
CA SER A 431 26.13 38.35 13.09
C SER A 431 25.92 36.86 12.84
N VAL A 432 25.65 36.12 13.92
CA VAL A 432 25.11 34.76 13.84
C VAL A 432 23.67 34.87 13.36
N LEU A 433 23.25 33.94 12.51
CA LEU A 433 21.86 33.82 12.10
C LEU A 433 21.16 32.81 13.01
N GLN A 434 20.01 33.21 13.55
CA GLN A 434 19.08 32.34 14.24
C GLN A 434 17.96 31.95 13.26
N ILE A 435 17.55 30.69 13.30
CA ILE A 435 16.41 30.16 12.55
C ILE A 435 15.38 29.73 13.59
N GLU A 436 14.13 30.18 13.43
CA GLU A 436 13.04 29.74 14.30
C GLU A 436 12.75 28.25 14.15
N THR A 437 12.24 27.67 15.23
CA THR A 437 11.78 26.29 15.21
C THR A 437 10.42 26.18 14.55
N ALA A 438 10.20 25.08 13.84
CA ALA A 438 8.97 24.85 13.07
C ALA A 438 7.75 24.48 13.93
N SER A 439 8.00 24.12 15.20
CA SER A 439 7.03 23.61 16.16
C SER A 439 7.45 24.03 17.57
N GLU A 440 6.50 24.16 18.49
CA GLU A 440 6.81 24.38 19.91
C GLU A 440 7.65 23.20 20.42
N CYS A 441 8.82 23.51 20.97
CA CYS A 441 9.86 22.51 21.18
C CYS A 441 10.73 22.80 22.41
N ASP A 442 10.08 23.18 23.52
CA ASP A 442 10.72 23.31 24.83
C ASP A 442 12.03 24.13 24.83
N GLY A 443 12.07 25.19 24.01
CA GLY A 443 13.20 26.11 23.94
C GLY A 443 14.40 25.67 23.10
N TYR A 444 14.26 24.70 22.20
CA TYR A 444 15.26 24.51 21.13
C TYR A 444 15.35 25.74 20.23
N GLU A 445 16.58 26.05 19.79
CA GLU A 445 16.88 27.11 18.82
C GLU A 445 17.92 26.60 17.82
N HIS A 446 17.84 27.07 16.57
CA HIS A 446 18.75 26.71 15.48
C HIS A 446 19.62 27.89 15.08
N PHE A 447 20.89 27.63 14.76
CA PHE A 447 21.85 28.68 14.48
C PHE A 447 22.82 28.35 13.35
N ILE A 448 23.24 29.39 12.64
CA ILE A 448 24.26 29.37 11.60
C ILE A 448 25.27 30.50 11.86
N ILE A 449 26.56 30.19 11.88
CA ILE A 449 27.60 31.23 11.72
C ILE A 449 27.88 31.38 10.23
N PRO A 450 27.53 32.50 9.57
CA PRO A 450 27.68 32.64 8.13
C PRO A 450 29.14 32.51 7.65
N PRO A 451 29.41 32.07 6.42
CA PRO A 451 30.77 31.86 5.92
C PRO A 451 31.68 33.10 6.05
N ALA A 452 31.15 34.29 5.76
CA ALA A 452 31.91 35.54 5.88
C ALA A 452 32.31 35.83 7.34
N MET A 453 31.39 35.59 8.29
CA MET A 453 31.66 35.75 9.72
C MET A 453 32.64 34.67 10.20
N TRP A 454 32.46 33.42 9.79
CA TRP A 454 33.34 32.31 10.15
C TRP A 454 34.76 32.56 9.66
N LYS A 455 34.91 33.06 8.43
CA LYS A 455 36.22 33.39 7.88
C LYS A 455 36.92 34.54 8.59
N ALA A 456 36.18 35.60 8.91
CA ALA A 456 36.73 36.80 9.52
C ALA A 456 37.17 36.57 10.97
N ASN A 457 36.46 35.69 11.68
CA ASN A 457 36.60 35.53 13.13
C ASN A 457 37.13 34.16 13.56
N GLY A 458 37.14 33.18 12.65
CA GLY A 458 37.60 31.82 12.89
C GLY A 458 39.13 31.69 12.94
N GLU A 459 39.59 30.53 13.40
CA GLU A 459 40.99 30.10 13.38
C GLU A 459 41.60 30.19 11.96
N GLU A 460 42.93 30.27 11.87
CA GLU A 460 43.62 30.39 10.56
C GLU A 460 43.37 29.20 9.62
N SER A 461 42.91 28.07 10.17
CA SER A 461 42.56 26.84 9.45
C SER A 461 41.24 26.93 8.67
N VAL A 462 40.38 27.92 8.96
CA VAL A 462 39.05 28.07 8.32
C VAL A 462 39.19 28.46 6.85
N LYS A 463 38.63 27.64 5.96
CA LYS A 463 38.62 27.87 4.52
C LYS A 463 37.45 28.75 4.09
N ASP A 464 37.59 29.37 2.92
CA ASP A 464 36.50 30.16 2.33
C ASP A 464 35.30 29.24 2.04
N GLY A 465 34.11 29.70 2.40
CA GLY A 465 32.86 28.94 2.24
C GLY A 465 32.54 27.96 3.38
N GLU A 466 33.46 27.70 4.32
CA GLU A 466 33.16 26.93 5.52
C GLU A 466 32.30 27.74 6.50
N TYR A 467 31.44 27.03 7.22
CA TYR A 467 30.54 27.62 8.21
C TYR A 467 30.27 26.59 9.32
N GLN A 468 29.45 26.95 10.31
CA GLN A 468 29.01 26.03 11.37
C GLN A 468 27.52 26.16 11.58
N TYR A 469 26.88 25.04 11.88
CA TYR A 469 25.47 24.95 12.24
C TYR A 469 25.33 24.19 13.56
N TRP A 470 24.40 24.60 14.41
CA TRP A 470 24.04 23.86 15.62
C TRP A 470 22.59 24.08 15.99
N ASP A 471 22.10 23.20 16.85
CA ASP A 471 20.86 23.41 17.59
C ASP A 471 21.06 23.08 19.07
N SER A 472 20.30 23.77 19.92
CA SER A 472 20.35 23.58 21.38
C SER A 472 19.13 24.13 22.06
N ALA A 473 18.79 23.52 23.19
CA ALA A 473 17.98 24.14 24.24
C ALA A 473 18.87 24.46 25.46
N ASN A 474 18.40 25.36 26.34
CA ASN A 474 19.15 25.74 27.54
C ASN A 474 19.39 24.58 28.53
N TRP A 475 18.59 23.52 28.45
CA TRP A 475 18.66 22.31 29.27
C TRP A 475 19.28 21.14 28.51
N SER A 476 19.42 21.22 27.18
CA SER A 476 20.03 20.17 26.37
C SER A 476 21.53 20.40 26.23
N GLY A 477 22.28 19.32 25.99
CA GLY A 477 23.62 19.46 25.43
C GLY A 477 23.57 20.18 24.08
N LEU A 478 24.70 20.74 23.69
CA LEU A 478 24.85 21.34 22.37
C LEU A 478 25.36 20.30 21.37
N THR A 479 24.67 20.17 20.24
CA THR A 479 25.13 19.37 19.10
C THR A 479 25.51 20.28 17.95
N ILE A 480 26.71 20.10 17.40
CA ILE A 480 27.29 20.98 16.38
C ILE A 480 27.62 20.16 15.15
N TRP A 481 27.37 20.74 13.98
CA TRP A 481 27.70 20.16 12.69
C TRP A 481 28.45 21.16 11.82
N ASN A 482 29.30 20.63 10.93
CA ASN A 482 30.06 21.45 9.98
C ASN A 482 29.20 22.02 8.84
N SER A 483 27.96 21.54 8.73
CA SER A 483 27.01 21.96 7.73
C SER A 483 25.58 21.59 8.14
N VAL A 484 24.58 22.26 7.58
CA VAL A 484 23.17 21.86 7.68
C VAL A 484 23.00 20.47 7.10
N ARG A 485 23.68 20.16 5.99
CA ARG A 485 23.66 18.81 5.41
C ARG A 485 24.09 17.74 6.41
N ASP A 486 25.19 17.96 7.14
CA ASP A 486 25.65 17.02 8.16
C ASP A 486 24.61 16.81 9.26
N SER A 487 23.89 17.87 9.67
CA SER A 487 22.80 17.75 10.65
C SER A 487 21.62 16.94 10.12
N ILE A 488 21.22 17.15 8.87
CA ILE A 488 20.14 16.37 8.26
C ILE A 488 20.55 14.90 8.10
N VAL A 489 21.79 14.63 7.68
CA VAL A 489 22.34 13.27 7.62
C VAL A 489 22.27 12.59 8.98
N ASP A 490 22.77 13.24 10.03
CA ASP A 490 22.78 12.70 11.40
C ASP A 490 21.36 12.40 11.89
N LYS A 491 20.41 13.31 11.63
CA LYS A 491 18.98 13.12 11.94
C LYS A 491 18.37 11.94 11.17
N VAL A 492 18.67 11.77 9.88
CA VAL A 492 18.20 10.62 9.10
C VAL A 492 18.82 9.32 9.61
N GLU A 493 20.12 9.29 9.89
CA GLU A 493 20.82 8.12 10.46
C GLU A 493 20.20 7.72 11.81
N TYR A 494 19.89 8.70 12.67
CA TYR A 494 19.21 8.47 13.95
C TYR A 494 17.83 7.85 13.76
N ILE A 495 16.97 8.43 12.91
CA ILE A 495 15.62 7.93 12.64
C ILE A 495 15.65 6.51 12.05
N GLU A 496 16.55 6.26 11.10
CA GLU A 496 16.67 4.94 10.47
C GLU A 496 17.15 3.88 11.46
N GLN A 497 18.00 4.25 12.42
CA GLN A 497 18.40 3.38 13.51
C GLN A 497 17.23 3.07 14.45
N MET A 498 16.42 4.07 14.84
CA MET A 498 15.20 3.83 15.62
C MET A 498 14.25 2.85 14.94
N ILE A 499 14.00 3.05 13.63
CA ILE A 499 13.14 2.16 12.83
C ILE A 499 13.68 0.72 12.83
N LYS A 500 14.99 0.57 12.71
CA LYS A 500 15.66 -0.74 12.69
C LYS A 500 15.57 -1.43 14.05
N ASP A 501 15.66 -0.69 15.14
CA ASP A 501 15.56 -1.20 16.50
C ASP A 501 14.11 -1.40 16.96
N GLY A 502 13.14 -0.93 16.15
CA GLY A 502 11.71 -1.05 16.42
C GLY A 502 11.21 -0.04 17.45
N GLU A 503 12.00 1.02 17.70
CA GLU A 503 11.71 2.08 18.66
C GLU A 503 10.70 3.09 18.09
N ARG A 504 9.90 3.68 18.98
CA ARG A 504 9.05 4.83 18.68
C ARG A 504 9.31 5.95 19.69
N VAL A 505 9.13 7.19 19.27
CA VAL A 505 9.24 8.36 20.16
C VAL A 505 8.17 8.31 21.25
N ASP A 506 7.00 7.72 20.95
CA ASP A 506 5.86 7.60 21.87
C ASP A 506 6.07 6.61 23.04
N ASP A 507 7.05 5.69 22.96
CA ASP A 507 7.20 4.62 23.96
C ASP A 507 7.65 5.15 25.34
N ASP A 508 8.29 6.32 25.38
CA ASP A 508 8.78 6.95 26.62
C ASP A 508 7.66 7.65 27.42
N TYR A 509 6.51 7.95 26.81
CA TYR A 509 5.39 8.62 27.50
C TYR A 509 4.46 7.67 28.27
N GLU A 510 4.54 6.36 28.06
CA GLU A 510 3.73 5.39 28.83
C GLU A 510 4.35 4.99 30.18
N SER A 511 5.60 5.37 30.46
CA SER A 511 6.26 4.99 31.73
C SER A 511 5.91 5.87 32.94
N ASP A 512 5.35 7.07 32.75
CA ASP A 512 5.10 8.03 33.84
C ASP A 512 3.62 8.18 34.23
N GLY A 513 2.75 7.28 33.77
CA GLY A 513 1.29 7.40 33.89
C GLY A 513 0.60 6.41 34.83
N SER A 514 1.32 5.65 35.67
CA SER A 514 0.69 4.69 36.60
C SER A 514 1.07 4.91 38.07
N GLU A 515 0.83 6.13 38.58
CA GLU A 515 0.54 6.34 40.00
C GLU A 515 -0.53 7.42 40.15
N GLU A 516 -1.81 7.01 40.05
CA GLU A 516 -2.88 7.37 41.00
C GLU A 516 -4.10 6.44 40.87
#